data_AF-A0A1A8UR91-F1
#
_entry.id   AF-A0A1A8UR91-F1
#
_cell.length_a   1.000
_cell.length_b   1.000
_cell.length_c   1.000
_cell.angle_alpha   90.00
_cell.angle_beta   90.00
_cell.angle_gamma   90.00
#
_symmetry.space_group_name_H-M   'P 1'
#
loop_
_entity.id
_entity.type
_entity.pdbx_description
1 polymer ?
#
loop_
_entity_poly.entity_id
_entity_poly.type
_entity_poly.pdbx_seq_one_letter_code
_entity_poly.pdbx_strand_id
1 'polypeptide(L)' 'LQEDADKEAKTVKLLLLGAGESGKSTIVKQMKILHQGGYTREEQMEFRAIIYGNILQSALAIIRGMEMLG' A
#
# COMPACT_ATOMS: atom_id res chain seq x y z
N LEU A 1 -6.99 20.24 21.56
CA LEU A 1 -8.42 19.97 21.85
C LEU A 1 -9.34 20.75 20.93
N GLN A 2 -9.53 22.08 21.08
CA GLN A 2 -10.39 22.86 20.18
C GLN A 2 -9.88 22.86 18.72
N GLU A 3 -8.58 23.07 18.51
CA GLU A 3 -7.97 23.06 17.17
C GLU A 3 -8.06 21.70 16.47
N ASP A 4 -7.98 20.60 17.22
CA ASP A 4 -8.08 19.24 16.65
C ASP A 4 -9.51 18.95 16.20
N ALA A 5 -10.51 19.40 16.99
CA ALA A 5 -11.92 19.30 16.64
C ALA A 5 -12.24 20.11 15.37
N ASP A 6 -11.67 21.31 15.24
CA ASP A 6 -11.85 22.16 14.06
C ASP A 6 -11.17 21.58 12.80
N LYS A 7 -10.03 20.91 12.94
CA LYS A 7 -9.38 20.17 11.85
C LYS A 7 -10.20 18.97 11.40
N GLU A 8 -10.76 18.22 12.36
CA GLU A 8 -11.56 17.05 12.05
C GLU A 8 -12.87 17.44 11.33
N ALA A 9 -13.51 18.53 11.76
CA ALA A 9 -14.70 19.08 11.08
C ALA A 9 -14.45 19.48 9.62
N LYS A 10 -13.21 19.82 9.26
CA LYS A 10 -12.81 20.18 7.88
C LYS A 10 -12.28 18.99 7.07
N THR A 11 -12.13 17.81 7.69
CA THR A 11 -11.54 16.64 7.04
C THR A 11 -12.59 15.91 6.20
N VAL A 12 -12.34 15.77 4.90
CA VAL A 12 -13.18 14.96 4.01
C VAL A 12 -12.72 13.49 4.05
N LYS A 13 -13.61 12.58 4.45
CA LYS A 13 -13.35 11.14 4.51
C LYS A 13 -13.77 10.49 3.18
N LEU A 14 -12.83 9.82 2.52
CA LEU A 14 -13.07 9.10 1.26
C LEU A 14 -12.96 7.59 1.48
N LEU A 15 -13.89 6.83 0.92
CA LEU A 15 -13.89 5.36 0.97
C LEU A 15 -13.62 4.80 -0.43
N LEU A 16 -12.53 4.04 -0.57
CA LEU A 16 -12.19 3.34 -1.81
C LEU A 16 -12.68 1.88 -1.73
N LEU A 17 -13.63 1.51 -2.59
CA LEU A 17 -14.21 0.17 -2.67
C LEU A 17 -13.70 -0.58 -3.91
N GLY A 18 -13.66 -1.91 -3.84
CA GLY A 18 -13.27 -2.78 -4.94
C GLY A 18 -12.85 -4.17 -4.47
N ALA A 19 -12.83 -5.14 -5.39
CA ALA A 19 -12.41 -6.52 -5.12
C ALA A 19 -10.96 -6.60 -4.58
N GLY A 20 -10.58 -7.76 -4.02
CA GLY A 20 -9.17 -8.02 -3.66
C GLY A 20 -8.24 -7.67 -4.82
N GLU A 21 -7.07 -7.11 -4.52
CA GLU A 21 -6.01 -6.83 -5.50
C GLU A 21 -6.36 -5.81 -6.62
N SER A 22 -7.53 -5.19 -6.57
CA SER A 22 -8.01 -4.20 -7.56
C SER A 22 -7.22 -2.87 -7.62
N GLY A 23 -6.07 -2.76 -6.95
CA GLY A 23 -5.22 -1.56 -6.98
C GLY A 23 -5.59 -0.42 -6.02
N LYS A 24 -6.52 -0.63 -5.06
CA LYS A 24 -6.91 0.40 -4.07
C LYS A 24 -5.70 0.99 -3.32
N SER A 25 -4.81 0.12 -2.81
CA SER A 25 -3.59 0.56 -2.14
C SER A 25 -2.66 1.33 -3.08
N THR A 26 -2.64 1.00 -4.38
CA THR A 26 -1.85 1.72 -5.38
C THR A 26 -2.37 3.15 -5.56
N ILE A 27 -3.69 3.35 -5.61
CA ILE A 27 -4.30 4.70 -5.67
C ILE A 27 -3.89 5.52 -4.45
N VAL A 28 -3.99 4.96 -3.23
CA VAL A 28 -3.59 5.66 -2.00
C VAL A 28 -2.10 6.03 -2.03
N LYS A 29 -1.23 5.13 -2.51
CA LYS A 29 0.20 5.41 -2.67
C LYS A 29 0.46 6.55 -3.66
N GLN A 30 -0.28 6.60 -4.78
CA GLN A 30 -0.19 7.70 -5.76
C GLN A 30 -0.70 9.03 -5.17
N MET A 31 -1.74 9.03 -4.35
CA MET A 31 -2.20 10.24 -3.67
C MET A 31 -1.11 10.83 -2.78
N LYS A 32 -0.33 9.99 -2.08
CA LYS A 32 0.83 10.44 -1.30
C LYS A 32 1.92 11.06 -2.18
N ILE A 33 2.23 10.43 -3.31
CA ILE A 33 3.22 10.94 -4.29
C ILE A 33 2.80 12.31 -4.82
N LEU A 34 1.54 12.45 -5.24
CA LEU A 34 1.06 13.64 -5.93
C LEU A 34 0.72 14.79 -4.98
N HIS A 35 0.25 14.51 -3.76
CA HIS A 35 -0.34 15.53 -2.88
C HIS A 35 0.29 15.63 -1.48
N GLN A 36 1.19 14.73 -1.09
CA GLN A 36 1.78 14.71 0.26
C GLN A 36 3.31 14.69 0.25
N GLY A 37 3.95 15.15 -0.82
CA GLY A 37 5.40 15.30 -0.91
C GLY A 37 6.18 14.00 -1.14
N GLY A 38 5.50 12.91 -1.52
CA GLY A 38 6.16 11.64 -1.82
C GLY A 38 6.56 10.83 -0.58
N TYR A 39 7.53 9.93 -0.77
CA TYR A 39 8.04 9.05 0.28
C TYR A 39 9.43 9.48 0.71
N THR A 40 9.66 9.53 2.02
CA THR A 40 10.99 9.82 2.55
C THR A 40 11.93 8.63 2.33
N ARG A 41 13.24 8.86 2.52
CA ARG A 41 14.23 7.81 2.38
C ARG A 41 14.02 6.70 3.42
N GLU A 42 13.63 7.06 4.63
CA GLU A 42 13.35 6.16 5.74
C GLU A 42 12.17 5.25 5.39
N GLU A 43 11.07 5.81 4.89
CA GLU A 43 9.90 5.05 4.42
C GLU A 43 10.26 4.10 3.27
N GLN A 44 11.11 4.54 2.35
CA GLN A 44 11.62 3.69 1.28
C GLN A 44 12.46 2.52 1.80
N MET A 45 13.24 2.73 2.86
CA MET A 45 14.00 1.64 3.50
C MET A 45 13.07 0.63 4.15
N GLU A 46 11.98 1.06 4.78
CA GLU A 46 10.96 0.16 5.35
C GLU A 46 10.32 -0.73 4.27
N PHE A 47 10.12 -0.20 3.05
CA PHE A 47 9.58 -1.00 1.96
C PHE A 47 10.51 -2.13 1.50
N ARG A 48 11.81 -2.09 1.78
CA ARG A 48 12.75 -3.14 1.35
C ARG A 48 12.38 -4.52 1.88
N ALA A 49 12.01 -4.60 3.17
CA ALA A 49 11.61 -5.86 3.78
C ALA A 49 10.36 -6.43 3.11
N ILE A 50 9.39 -5.56 2.79
CA ILE A 50 8.16 -5.95 2.09
C ILE A 50 8.47 -6.43 0.67
N ILE A 51 9.36 -5.75 -0.06
CA ILE A 51 9.77 -6.14 -1.42
C ILE A 51 10.43 -7.52 -1.40
N TYR A 52 11.35 -7.78 -0.48
CA TYR A 52 11.97 -9.11 -0.35
C TYR A 52 10.96 -10.20 0.01
N GLY A 53 10.04 -9.90 0.93
CA GLY A 53 8.94 -10.81 1.28
C GLY A 53 8.09 -11.18 0.06
N ASN A 54 7.69 -10.19 -0.73
CA ASN A 54 6.88 -10.40 -1.93
C ASN A 54 7.61 -11.23 -2.99
N ILE A 55 8.92 -11.02 -3.18
CA ILE A 55 9.74 -11.81 -4.12
C ILE A 55 9.77 -13.27 -3.69
N LEU A 56 10.04 -13.54 -2.42
CA LEU A 56 10.08 -14.91 -1.88
C LEU A 56 8.72 -15.60 -1.96
N GLN A 57 7.65 -14.91 -1.58
CA GLN A 57 6.28 -15.44 -1.68
C GLN A 57 5.91 -15.75 -3.13
N SER A 58 6.26 -14.86 -4.06
CA SER A 58 6.00 -15.06 -5.49
C SER A 58 6.77 -16.26 -6.05
N ALA A 59 8.05 -16.38 -5.71
CA ALA A 59 8.87 -17.52 -6.13
C ALA A 59 8.31 -18.85 -5.58
N LEU A 60 7.92 -18.88 -4.29
CA LEU A 60 7.32 -20.06 -3.68
C LEU A 60 5.98 -20.43 -4.31
N ALA A 61 5.15 -19.44 -4.66
CA ALA A 61 3.89 -19.67 -5.36
C ALA A 61 4.11 -20.31 -6.74
N ILE A 62 5.14 -19.88 -7.48
CA ILE A 62 5.50 -20.47 -8.76
C ILE A 62 5.91 -21.94 -8.58
N ILE A 63 6.83 -22.24 -7.66
CA ILE A 63 7.32 -23.61 -7.42
C ILE A 63 6.15 -24.54 -7.05
N ARG A 64 5.29 -24.13 -6.12
CA ARG A 64 4.09 -24.90 -5.74
C ARG A 64 3.13 -25.10 -6.91
N GLY A 65 2.96 -24.09 -7.75
CA GLY A 65 2.17 -24.20 -8.97
C GLY A 65 2.73 -25.24 -9.94
N MET A 66 4.06 -25.36 -10.04
CA MET A 66 4.71 -26.38 -10.87
C MET A 66 4.46 -27.80 -10.33
N GLU A 67 4.52 -28.00 -9.01
CA GLU A 67 4.20 -29.29 -8.38
C GLU A 67 2.73 -29.71 -8.55
N MET A 68 1.81 -28.75 -8.64
CA MET A 68 0.38 -29.01 -8.82
C MET A 68 0.01 -29.36 -10.27
N LEU A 69 0.80 -28.88 -11.25
CA LEU A 69 0.54 -29.07 -12.67
C LEU A 69 1.28 -30.27 -13.29
N GLY A 70 2.31 -30.78 -12.63
CA GLY A 70 3.06 -31.99 -13.01
C GLY A 70 2.48 -33.25 -12.42
#